data_AF-A0A377FWW0-F1
#
_entry.id   AF-A0A377FWW0-F1
#
_cell.length_a   1.000
_cell.length_b   1.000
_cell.length_c   1.000
_cell.angle_alpha   90.00
_cell.angle_beta   90.00
_cell.angle_gamma   90.00
#
_symmetry.space_group_name_H-M   'P 1'
#
loop_
_entity.id
_entity.type
_entity.pdbx_description
1 polymer ?
#
loop_
_entity_poly.entity_id
_entity_poly.type
_entity_poly.pdbx_seq_one_letter_code
_entity_poly.pdbx_strand_id
1 'polypeptide(L)'
;MVEKEQRVKQMVENDRNVNKTALLLTFMILGIAFYFIFTQEISLVTFAVIIMATQLPSLYRAWHRMKLLLTFNDEGRYQKFVRLEFGIVLANVVLLGLFIAIAWSIEGSLVVFAVMLLALFIPFIFLSVWVNRKLELIDPNHVNNHELRMAHREATKNRLN
;
A
#
# COMPACT_ATOMS: atom_id res chain seq x y z
N MET A 1 27.43 2.73 -1.54
CA MET A 1 26.01 3.05 -1.84
C MET A 1 25.72 2.55 -3.25
N VAL A 2 24.62 1.82 -3.45
CA VAL A 2 24.20 1.29 -4.77
C VAL A 2 23.71 2.45 -5.64
N GLU A 3 24.03 2.45 -6.93
CA GLU A 3 23.55 3.47 -7.90
C GLU A 3 22.03 3.40 -8.10
N LYS A 4 21.41 4.54 -8.42
CA LYS A 4 19.95 4.66 -8.56
C LYS A 4 19.36 3.70 -9.59
N GLU A 5 20.01 3.53 -10.74
CA GLU A 5 19.54 2.63 -11.80
C GLU A 5 19.50 1.16 -11.32
N GLN A 6 20.53 0.73 -10.59
CA GLN A 6 20.58 -0.61 -10.01
C GLN A 6 19.50 -0.81 -8.93
N ARG A 7 19.25 0.20 -8.09
CA ARG A 7 18.15 0.16 -7.10
C ARG A 7 16.79 0.02 -7.76
N VAL A 8 16.54 0.76 -8.85
CA VAL A 8 15.28 0.65 -9.62
C VAL A 8 15.12 -0.76 -10.18
N LYS A 9 16.16 -1.33 -10.79
CA LYS A 9 16.11 -2.72 -11.30
C LYS A 9 15.77 -3.72 -10.20
N GLN A 10 16.43 -3.64 -9.05
CA GLN A 10 16.16 -4.52 -7.92
C GLN A 10 14.76 -4.33 -7.34
N MET A 11 14.24 -3.10 -7.30
CA MET A 11 12.86 -2.85 -6.88
C MET A 11 11.83 -3.41 -7.86
N VAL A 12 12.03 -3.25 -9.17
CA VAL A 12 11.13 -3.80 -10.19
C VAL A 12 11.09 -5.33 -10.12
N GLU A 13 12.24 -5.97 -9.92
CA GLU A 13 12.32 -7.42 -9.77
C GLU A 13 11.62 -7.92 -8.49
N ASN A 14 11.87 -7.25 -7.36
CA ASN A 14 11.18 -7.54 -6.11
C ASN A 14 9.67 -7.35 -6.24
N ASP A 15 9.21 -6.25 -6.82
CA ASP A 15 7.79 -5.98 -7.10
C ASP A 15 7.16 -7.08 -7.95
N ARG A 16 7.87 -7.58 -8.97
CA ARG A 16 7.36 -8.66 -9.82
C ARG A 16 7.13 -9.94 -9.03
N ASN A 17 8.04 -10.28 -8.12
CA ASN A 17 7.90 -11.47 -7.27
C ASN A 17 6.76 -11.30 -6.26
N VAL A 18 6.75 -10.15 -5.56
CA VAL A 18 5.76 -9.82 -4.53
C VAL A 18 4.36 -9.66 -5.14
N ASN A 19 4.23 -9.14 -6.36
CA ASN A 19 2.94 -8.95 -7.04
C ASN A 19 2.19 -10.27 -7.27
N LYS A 20 2.89 -11.39 -7.52
CA LYS A 20 2.23 -12.69 -7.67
C LYS A 20 1.53 -13.11 -6.38
N THR A 21 2.24 -13.02 -5.26
CA THR A 21 1.69 -13.34 -3.93
C THR A 21 0.59 -12.35 -3.53
N ALA A 22 0.81 -11.06 -3.78
CA ALA A 22 -0.19 -10.02 -3.51
C ALA A 22 -1.49 -10.26 -4.31
N LEU A 23 -1.38 -10.67 -5.58
CA LEU A 23 -2.52 -10.99 -6.43
C LEU A 23 -3.26 -12.25 -5.95
N LEU A 24 -2.54 -13.28 -5.52
CA LEU A 24 -3.15 -14.47 -4.89
C LEU A 24 -3.92 -14.09 -3.62
N LEU A 25 -3.34 -13.23 -2.77
CA LEU A 25 -4.03 -12.69 -1.59
C LEU A 25 -5.30 -11.92 -1.98
N THR A 26 -5.25 -11.08 -3.02
CA THR A 26 -6.42 -10.37 -3.53
C THR A 26 -7.52 -11.36 -3.93
N PHE A 27 -7.20 -12.38 -4.73
CA PHE A 27 -8.19 -13.37 -5.20
C PHE A 27 -8.78 -14.18 -4.05
N MET A 28 -7.97 -14.57 -3.06
CA MET A 28 -8.46 -15.24 -1.84
C MET A 28 -9.48 -14.39 -1.11
N ILE A 29 -9.19 -13.11 -0.87
CA ILE A 29 -10.09 -12.21 -0.12
C ILE A 29 -11.34 -11.89 -0.93
N LEU A 30 -11.22 -11.72 -2.26
CA LEU A 30 -12.38 -11.54 -3.14
C LEU A 30 -13.27 -12.79 -3.19
N GLY A 31 -12.69 -14.00 -3.14
CA GLY A 31 -13.46 -15.24 -3.03
C GLY A 31 -14.29 -15.28 -1.75
N ILE A 32 -13.72 -14.83 -0.62
CA ILE A 32 -14.44 -14.67 0.65
C ILE A 32 -15.55 -13.62 0.51
N ALA A 33 -15.27 -12.47 -0.10
CA ALA A 33 -16.28 -11.44 -0.35
C ALA A 33 -17.44 -11.96 -1.20
N PHE A 34 -17.14 -12.72 -2.26
CA PHE A 34 -18.12 -13.30 -3.16
C PHE A 34 -19.02 -14.30 -2.43
N TYR A 35 -18.44 -15.15 -1.57
CA TYR A 35 -19.22 -16.04 -0.70
C TYR A 35 -20.22 -15.24 0.15
N PHE A 36 -19.80 -14.15 0.79
CA PHE A 36 -20.70 -13.29 1.56
C PHE A 36 -21.78 -12.63 0.69
N ILE A 37 -21.46 -12.16 -0.51
CA ILE A 37 -22.46 -11.55 -1.43
C ILE A 37 -23.56 -12.55 -1.82
N PHE A 38 -23.22 -13.81 -2.02
CA PHE A 38 -24.16 -14.83 -2.49
C PHE A 38 -24.93 -15.54 -1.38
N THR A 39 -24.40 -15.56 -0.16
CA THR A 39 -25.00 -16.30 0.97
C THR A 39 -25.64 -15.40 2.03
N GLN A 40 -25.34 -14.11 2.03
CA GLN A 40 -25.81 -13.13 3.01
C GLN A 40 -26.34 -11.88 2.29
N GLU A 41 -27.19 -11.11 2.97
CA GLU A 41 -27.54 -9.78 2.49
C GLU A 41 -26.29 -8.86 2.51
N ILE A 42 -26.22 -7.95 1.55
CA ILE A 42 -25.11 -7.00 1.43
C ILE A 42 -25.08 -6.14 2.71
N SER A 43 -24.09 -6.41 3.55
CA SER A 43 -23.94 -5.78 4.86
C SER A 43 -22.61 -5.03 4.94
N LEU A 44 -22.40 -4.34 6.07
CA LEU A 44 -21.13 -3.67 6.37
C LEU A 44 -19.94 -4.66 6.38
N VAL A 45 -20.16 -5.96 6.69
CA VAL A 45 -19.11 -7.00 6.58
C VAL A 45 -18.65 -7.14 5.14
N THR A 46 -19.60 -7.21 4.19
CA THR A 46 -19.28 -7.40 2.77
C THR A 46 -18.41 -6.25 2.26
N PHE A 47 -18.77 -5.01 2.60
CA PHE A 47 -17.95 -3.83 2.28
C PHE A 47 -16.58 -3.85 2.95
N ALA A 48 -16.51 -4.24 4.22
CA ALA A 48 -15.25 -4.37 4.95
C ALA A 48 -14.31 -5.39 4.29
N VAL A 49 -14.81 -6.56 3.90
CA VAL A 49 -14.01 -7.60 3.22
C VAL A 49 -13.50 -7.10 1.87
N ILE A 50 -14.34 -6.43 1.07
CA ILE A 50 -13.93 -5.84 -0.22
C ILE A 50 -12.82 -4.80 -0.02
N ILE A 51 -12.97 -3.91 0.96
CA ILE A 51 -11.96 -2.90 1.27
C ILE A 51 -10.66 -3.59 1.70
N MET A 52 -10.71 -4.60 2.57
CA MET A 52 -9.54 -5.36 3.02
C MET A 52 -8.84 -6.11 1.87
N ALA A 53 -9.57 -6.53 0.82
CA ALA A 53 -9.02 -7.12 -0.40
C ALA A 53 -8.04 -6.19 -1.12
N THR A 54 -8.19 -4.88 -0.94
CA THR A 54 -7.28 -3.86 -1.50
C THR A 54 -6.13 -3.53 -0.55
N GLN A 55 -6.41 -3.48 0.75
CA GLN A 55 -5.46 -2.99 1.75
C GLN A 55 -4.39 -4.01 2.13
N LEU A 56 -4.75 -5.28 2.34
CA LEU A 56 -3.78 -6.31 2.75
C LEU A 56 -2.70 -6.57 1.69
N PRO A 57 -3.03 -6.71 0.39
CA PRO A 57 -2.00 -6.81 -0.66
C PRO A 57 -1.16 -5.53 -0.78
N SER A 58 -1.73 -4.36 -0.52
CA SER A 58 -1.00 -3.09 -0.48
C SER A 58 0.02 -3.07 0.67
N LEU A 59 -0.40 -3.47 1.86
CA LEU A 59 0.46 -3.54 3.05
C LEU A 59 1.60 -4.54 2.87
N TYR A 60 1.31 -5.71 2.29
CA TYR A 60 2.33 -6.72 1.98
C TYR A 60 3.38 -6.16 1.02
N ARG A 61 2.97 -5.46 -0.05
CA ARG A 61 3.89 -4.79 -0.97
C ARG A 61 4.72 -3.70 -0.29
N ALA A 62 4.08 -2.86 0.52
CA ALA A 62 4.76 -1.80 1.26
C ALA A 62 5.81 -2.36 2.24
N TRP A 63 5.51 -3.47 2.92
CA TRP A 63 6.46 -4.15 3.81
C TRP A 63 7.69 -4.66 3.07
N HIS A 64 7.51 -5.33 1.94
CA HIS A 64 8.62 -5.81 1.13
C HIS A 64 9.46 -4.67 0.55
N ARG A 65 8.81 -3.59 0.10
CA ARG A 65 9.50 -2.39 -0.36
C ARG A 65 10.31 -1.75 0.77
N MET A 66 9.76 -1.64 1.98
CA MET A 66 10.48 -1.15 3.15
C MET A 66 11.74 -1.98 3.41
N LYS A 67 11.61 -3.31 3.45
CA LYS A 67 12.76 -4.20 3.68
C LYS A 67 13.87 -3.98 2.67
N LEU A 68 13.53 -3.88 1.38
CA LEU A 68 14.51 -3.64 0.33
C LEU A 68 15.12 -2.23 0.41
N LEU A 69 14.30 -1.20 0.64
CA LEU A 69 14.77 0.18 0.82
C LEU A 69 15.80 0.31 1.95
N LEU A 70 15.59 -0.40 3.06
CA LEU A 70 16.50 -0.42 4.20
C LEU A 70 17.87 -1.04 3.87
N THR A 71 17.98 -1.89 2.83
CA THR A 71 19.27 -2.46 2.39
C THR A 71 20.10 -1.52 1.53
N PHE A 72 19.52 -0.43 1.01
CA PHE A 72 20.22 0.48 0.08
C PHE A 72 21.06 1.55 0.78
N ASN A 73 20.69 1.91 2.02
CA ASN A 73 21.32 2.99 2.76
C ASN A 73 21.20 2.77 4.28
N ASP A 74 22.36 2.72 4.93
CA ASP A 74 22.50 2.48 6.37
C ASP A 74 22.37 3.75 7.23
N GLU A 75 22.19 4.93 6.61
CA GLU A 75 22.00 6.19 7.34
C GLU A 75 20.76 6.11 8.23
N GLY A 76 20.95 6.27 9.55
CA GLY A 76 19.87 6.12 10.52
C GLY A 76 18.69 7.07 10.31
N ARG A 77 18.93 8.26 9.75
CA ARG A 77 17.86 9.21 9.41
C ARG A 77 17.04 8.72 8.21
N TYR A 78 17.70 8.22 7.17
CA TYR A 78 17.03 7.60 6.02
C TYR A 78 16.19 6.40 6.47
N GLN A 79 16.77 5.48 7.25
CA GLN A 79 16.06 4.30 7.73
C GLN A 79 14.81 4.65 8.57
N LYS A 80 14.87 5.71 9.40
CA LYS A 80 13.70 6.21 10.14
C LYS A 80 12.59 6.65 9.19
N PHE A 81 12.90 7.42 8.16
CA PHE A 81 11.90 7.87 7.19
C PHE A 81 11.35 6.73 6.32
N VAL A 82 12.16 5.74 5.95
CA VAL A 82 11.69 4.53 5.24
C VAL A 82 10.72 3.73 6.10
N ARG A 83 11.03 3.54 7.39
CA ARG A 83 10.10 2.89 8.34
C ARG A 83 8.83 3.72 8.56
N LEU A 84 8.95 5.04 8.54
CA LEU A 84 7.81 5.95 8.68
C LEU A 84 6.91 5.88 7.44
N GLU A 85 7.47 5.80 6.23
CA GLU A 85 6.70 5.57 4.98
C GLU A 85 5.86 4.30 5.07
N PHE A 86 6.46 3.20 5.53
CA PHE A 86 5.72 1.96 5.82
C PHE A 86 4.70 2.13 6.95
N GLY A 87 5.08 2.82 8.02
CA GLY A 87 4.23 3.10 9.18
C GLY A 87 2.96 3.86 8.81
N ILE A 88 3.01 4.76 7.83
CA ILE A 88 1.84 5.45 7.27
C ILE A 88 0.88 4.45 6.62
N VAL A 89 1.39 3.53 5.81
CA VAL A 89 0.56 2.49 5.18
C VAL A 89 -0.06 1.59 6.24
N LEU A 90 0.74 1.14 7.21
CA LEU A 90 0.26 0.31 8.32
C LEU A 90 -0.80 1.02 9.16
N ALA A 91 -0.57 2.28 9.53
CA ALA A 91 -1.52 3.08 10.29
C ALA A 91 -2.84 3.28 9.53
N ASN A 92 -2.79 3.44 8.20
CA ASN A 92 -4.01 3.50 7.39
C ASN A 92 -4.82 2.20 7.50
N VAL A 93 -4.18 1.03 7.35
CA VAL A 93 -4.86 -0.27 7.48
C VAL A 93 -5.45 -0.47 8.88
N VAL A 94 -4.69 -0.13 9.92
CA VAL A 94 -5.13 -0.27 11.32
C VAL A 94 -6.32 0.65 11.61
N LEU A 95 -6.21 1.93 11.24
CA LEU A 95 -7.29 2.90 11.42
C LEU A 95 -8.54 2.47 10.66
N LEU A 96 -8.39 2.02 9.41
CA LEU A 96 -9.51 1.53 8.62
C LEU A 96 -10.23 0.35 9.29
N GLY A 97 -9.48 -0.60 9.87
CA GLY A 97 -10.07 -1.69 10.67
C GLY A 97 -10.84 -1.18 11.88
N LEU A 98 -10.28 -0.20 12.60
CA LEU A 98 -10.97 0.50 13.71
C LEU A 98 -12.25 1.19 13.24
N PHE A 99 -12.22 1.89 12.10
CA PHE A 99 -13.40 2.56 11.53
C PHE A 99 -14.49 1.57 11.16
N ILE A 100 -14.14 0.44 10.55
CA ILE A 100 -15.08 -0.63 10.24
C ILE A 100 -15.72 -1.17 11.52
N ALA A 101 -14.92 -1.43 12.56
CA ALA A 101 -15.42 -1.95 13.84
C ALA A 101 -16.35 -0.94 14.55
N ILE A 102 -16.01 0.35 14.54
CA ILE A 102 -16.85 1.41 15.09
C ILE A 102 -18.15 1.51 14.30
N ALA A 103 -18.09 1.54 12.97
CA ALA A 103 -19.25 1.64 12.10
C ALA A 103 -20.22 0.46 12.29
N TRP A 104 -19.68 -0.75 12.53
CA TRP A 104 -20.45 -1.92 12.90
C TRP A 104 -21.18 -1.73 14.24
N SER A 105 -20.51 -1.15 15.23
CA SER A 105 -21.06 -0.99 16.58
C SER A 105 -22.16 0.07 16.69
N ILE A 106 -22.18 1.07 15.81
CA ILE A 106 -23.10 2.21 15.91
C ILE A 106 -24.30 2.12 14.95
N GLU A 107 -24.46 0.99 14.23
CA GLU A 107 -25.43 0.82 13.14
C GLU A 107 -25.42 2.03 12.19
N GLY A 108 -24.21 2.53 11.91
CA GLY A 108 -24.02 3.80 11.24
C GLY A 108 -24.47 3.75 9.79
N SER A 109 -25.03 4.86 9.29
CA SER A 109 -25.40 4.94 7.89
C SER A 109 -24.17 4.80 6.98
N LEU A 110 -24.35 4.18 5.81
CA LEU A 110 -23.32 4.09 4.76
C LEU A 110 -22.72 5.46 4.40
N VAL A 111 -23.50 6.53 4.50
CA VAL A 111 -23.05 7.92 4.24
C VAL A 111 -22.04 8.36 5.29
N VAL A 112 -22.30 8.09 6.58
CA VAL A 112 -21.35 8.40 7.66
C VAL A 112 -20.06 7.63 7.48
N PHE A 113 -20.15 6.34 7.12
CA PHE A 113 -18.98 5.52 6.81
C PHE A 113 -18.15 6.09 5.65
N ALA A 114 -18.80 6.51 4.56
CA ALA A 114 -18.11 7.12 3.41
C ALA A 114 -17.40 8.44 3.76
N VAL A 115 -18.04 9.31 4.56
CA VAL A 115 -17.43 10.57 5.04
C VAL A 115 -16.22 10.30 5.93
N MET A 116 -16.31 9.31 6.84
CA MET A 116 -15.19 8.90 7.70
C MET A 116 -14.02 8.37 6.88
N LEU A 117 -14.27 7.58 5.83
CA LEU A 117 -13.22 7.12 4.91
C LEU A 117 -12.49 8.29 4.25
N LEU A 118 -13.22 9.28 3.72
CA LEU A 118 -12.60 10.44 3.09
C LEU A 118 -11.76 11.25 4.08
N ALA A 119 -12.29 11.47 5.29
CA ALA A 119 -11.57 12.15 6.37
C ALA A 119 -10.29 11.39 6.77
N LEU A 120 -10.29 10.06 6.68
CA LEU A 120 -9.12 9.23 6.93
C LEU A 120 -8.09 9.31 5.80
N PHE A 121 -8.49 9.20 4.53
CA PHE A 121 -7.53 9.09 3.43
C PHE A 121 -6.80 10.40 3.14
N ILE A 122 -7.48 11.55 3.26
CA ILE A 122 -6.91 12.85 2.85
C ILE A 122 -5.60 13.18 3.61
N PRO A 123 -5.54 13.16 4.96
CA PRO A 123 -4.30 13.44 5.69
C PRO A 123 -3.15 12.49 5.35
N PHE A 124 -3.46 11.21 5.12
CA PHE A 124 -2.47 10.19 4.80
C PHE A 124 -1.82 10.42 3.42
N ILE A 125 -2.57 10.95 2.46
CA ILE A 125 -2.02 11.35 1.15
C ILE A 125 -0.98 12.46 1.34
N PHE A 126 -1.32 13.53 2.07
CA PHE A 126 -0.40 14.63 2.33
C PHE A 126 0.86 14.17 3.08
N LEU A 127 0.67 13.33 4.10
CA LEU A 127 1.77 12.79 4.89
C LEU A 127 2.70 11.92 4.03
N SER A 128 2.15 11.07 3.16
CA SER A 128 2.94 10.25 2.22
C SER A 128 3.78 11.11 1.27
N VAL A 129 3.19 12.16 0.69
CA VAL A 129 3.92 13.10 -0.18
C VAL A 129 5.05 13.81 0.59
N TRP A 130 4.78 14.23 1.82
CA TRP A 130 5.78 14.90 2.66
C TRP A 130 6.96 13.97 3.00
N VAL A 131 6.70 12.71 3.35
CA VAL A 131 7.75 11.72 3.63
C VAL A 131 8.59 11.42 2.41
N ASN A 132 7.94 11.24 1.25
CA ASN A 132 8.66 10.98 0.01
C ASN A 132 9.61 12.13 -0.35
N ARG A 133 9.16 13.39 -0.18
CA ARG A 133 10.04 14.56 -0.32
C ARG A 133 11.20 14.56 0.67
N LYS A 134 10.98 14.15 1.92
CA LYS A 134 12.05 14.07 2.93
C LYS A 134 13.07 12.98 2.58
N LEU A 135 12.63 11.83 2.06
CA LEU A 135 13.51 10.75 1.63
C LEU A 135 14.40 11.18 0.45
N GLU A 136 13.84 11.89 -0.53
CA GLU A 136 14.59 12.43 -1.68
C GLU A 136 15.65 13.46 -1.26
N LEU A 137 15.37 14.27 -0.24
CA LEU A 137 16.33 15.23 0.30
C LEU A 137 17.48 14.57 1.08
N ILE A 138 17.24 13.40 1.68
CA ILE A 138 18.26 12.67 2.45
C ILE A 138 19.11 11.82 1.51
N ASP A 139 18.49 11.11 0.58
CA ASP A 139 19.16 10.25 -0.39
C ASP A 139 18.68 10.60 -1.81
N PRO A 140 19.49 11.31 -2.61
CA PRO A 140 19.17 11.61 -4.01
C PRO A 140 18.96 10.37 -4.89
N ASN A 141 19.51 9.22 -4.47
CA ASN A 141 19.35 7.92 -5.12
C ASN A 141 18.17 7.13 -4.55
N HIS A 142 17.34 7.72 -3.69
CA HIS A 142 16.09 7.11 -3.27
C HIS A 142 15.17 6.89 -4.47
N VAL A 143 14.53 5.72 -4.51
CA VAL A 143 13.60 5.35 -5.57
C VAL A 143 12.17 5.59 -5.07
N ASN A 144 11.54 6.62 -5.61
CA ASN A 144 10.18 6.97 -5.26
C ASN A 144 9.15 6.11 -6.04
N ASN A 145 7.89 6.17 -5.60
CA ASN A 145 6.81 5.42 -6.25
C ASN A 145 6.54 5.86 -7.70
N HIS A 146 6.85 7.11 -8.06
CA HIS A 146 6.64 7.62 -9.42
C HIS A 146 7.64 6.99 -10.40
N GLU A 147 8.92 7.01 -10.07
CA GLU A 147 10.01 6.39 -10.83
C GLU A 147 9.77 4.89 -10.99
N LEU A 148 9.33 4.22 -9.94
CA LEU A 148 9.01 2.80 -10.00
C LEU A 148 7.84 2.51 -10.97
N ARG A 149 6.79 3.34 -10.98
CA ARG A 149 5.68 3.21 -11.94
C ARG A 149 6.12 3.46 -13.37
N MET A 150 7.01 4.43 -13.61
CA MET A 150 7.57 4.70 -14.93
C MET A 150 8.42 3.51 -15.41
N ALA A 151 9.28 2.97 -14.54
CA ALA A 151 10.10 1.80 -14.84
C ALA A 151 9.25 0.56 -15.18
N HIS A 152 8.14 0.32 -14.47
CA HIS A 152 7.19 -0.74 -14.81
C HIS A 152 6.53 -0.54 -16.19
N ARG A 153 6.18 0.71 -16.56
CA ARG A 153 5.62 1.03 -17.87
C ARG A 153 6.63 0.77 -18.99
N GLU A 154 7.87 1.21 -18.82
CA GLU A 154 8.95 0.98 -19.78
C GLU A 154 9.27 -0.51 -19.95
N ALA A 155 9.38 -1.24 -18.84
CA ALA A 155 9.61 -2.69 -18.86
C ALA A 155 8.48 -3.46 -19.54
N THR A 156 7.23 -2.96 -19.46
CA THR A 156 6.09 -3.56 -20.16
C THR A 156 6.12 -3.25 -21.65
N LYS A 157 6.45 -2.00 -22.04
CA LYS A 157 6.58 -1.58 -23.44
C LYS A 157 7.65 -2.39 -24.17
N ASN A 158 8.80 -2.61 -23.54
CA ASN A 158 9.92 -3.37 -24.14
C ASN A 158 9.65 -4.88 -24.27
N ARG A 159 8.57 -5.42 -23.66
CA ARG A 159 8.16 -6.82 -23.83
C ARG A 159 7.11 -7.03 -24.92
N LEU A 160 6.47 -5.95 -25.37
CA LEU A 160 5.41 -5.97 -26.38
C LEU A 160 5.93 -5.64 -27.78
N ASN A 161 7.18 -5.21 -27.88
CA ASN A 161 7.94 -5.05 -29.11
C ASN A 161 8.87 -6.25 -29.30
#